data_AF-A0A0Q9LZN5-F1
#
_entry.id   AF-A0A0Q9LZN5-F1
#
_cell.length_a   1.000
_cell.length_b   1.000
_cell.length_c   1.000
_cell.angle_alpha   90.00
_cell.angle_beta   90.00
_cell.angle_gamma   90.00
#
_symmetry.space_group_name_H-M   'P 1'
#
loop_
_entity.id
_entity.type
_entity.pdbx_description
1 polymer ?
#
loop_
_entity_poly.entity_id
_entity_poly.type
_entity_poly.pdbx_seq_one_letter_code
_entity_poly.pdbx_strand_id
1 'polypeptide(L)'
;MFNRYKMGTSILLLVNLLIFICFPQITSATQAETTPVLVVYDSLANGTPFEGNIDAVQRILASLNAQVTITSYDKYEAGMLAKFNKVINISNLEDVSHSPEIFNRDMKGFFGDYMHIGYQLPPYVQQEMGIEVQKQATDTLKISIGQFTQGSIIASNISYTTKFNGTSYGTIFSENRKASYPYGVIHGKNAYIPYMLKGNLSELAASFVLKDWLHVTSTGKNFVLLNEIYPFSDLDLLNEAADRLYNAGIPFIASVQPVFSNFQFPAMQRYLETLKHIQSRNGSIVVNAPVVASTISPDIAGLKAQLSSFLDALAEYEIVPLGIGSELYWTYDQHYSEYGLSIFDSGILYDNRNIRYHTQRNNSSVFHSAMYTINGKDLNTYINSNKSLNSLPMNTAFVYPFPINRQEMDATLDTLLRSWSTFADYKNEEHSVRTEKNELTSHRGHLQINGQPIALNNTIAEIDSDHTYVQEVKKSFTTLFSVQNNIFIVLIVTTLLIFMVFLIIGYRLYKRKFTHQERSL
;
A
#
# COMPACT_ATOMS: atom_id res chain seq x y z
N MET A 1 -57.43 -24.34 47.89
CA MET A 1 -56.96 -24.94 46.62
C MET A 1 -56.52 -23.89 45.58
N PHE A 2 -56.03 -22.70 45.99
CA PHE A 2 -55.77 -21.57 45.08
C PHE A 2 -54.32 -21.04 45.09
N ASN A 3 -53.40 -21.64 45.87
CA ASN A 3 -52.02 -21.15 46.00
C ASN A 3 -50.95 -22.03 45.33
N ARG A 4 -51.29 -23.19 44.77
CA ARG A 4 -50.31 -24.07 44.10
C ARG A 4 -50.10 -23.75 42.61
N TYR A 5 -51.03 -23.07 41.95
CA TYR A 5 -50.91 -22.76 40.51
C TYR A 5 -50.09 -21.49 40.21
N LYS A 6 -50.03 -20.50 41.11
CA LYS A 6 -49.24 -19.28 40.89
C LYS A 6 -47.72 -19.49 40.98
N MET A 7 -47.28 -20.44 41.80
CA MET A 7 -45.86 -20.72 42.00
C MET A 7 -45.24 -21.48 40.82
N GLY A 8 -46.02 -22.35 40.16
CA GLY A 8 -45.59 -23.05 38.94
C GLY A 8 -45.40 -22.11 37.75
N THR A 9 -46.29 -21.12 37.59
CA THR A 9 -46.18 -20.13 36.51
C THR A 9 -45.01 -19.16 36.70
N SER A 10 -44.69 -18.77 37.94
CA SER A 10 -43.54 -17.89 38.21
C SER A 10 -42.20 -18.59 37.99
N ILE A 11 -42.09 -19.88 38.29
CA ILE A 11 -40.88 -20.66 38.05
C ILE A 11 -40.68 -20.90 36.54
N LEU A 12 -41.75 -21.18 35.80
CA LEU A 12 -41.68 -21.36 34.34
C LEU A 12 -41.28 -20.07 33.60
N LEU A 13 -41.71 -18.90 34.10
CA LEU A 13 -41.34 -17.60 33.57
C LEU A 13 -39.87 -17.25 33.87
N LEU A 14 -39.39 -17.59 35.07
CA LEU A 14 -38.00 -17.35 35.47
C LEU A 14 -37.03 -18.25 34.69
N VAL A 15 -37.41 -19.51 34.42
CA VAL A 15 -36.62 -20.44 33.60
C VAL A 15 -36.60 -20.00 32.14
N ASN A 16 -37.71 -19.48 31.59
CA ASN A 16 -37.69 -18.88 30.25
C ASN A 16 -36.82 -17.62 30.17
N LEU A 17 -36.83 -16.78 31.22
CA LEU A 17 -36.00 -15.56 31.26
C LEU A 17 -34.50 -15.90 31.34
N LEU A 18 -34.13 -16.97 32.04
CA LEU A 18 -32.74 -17.45 32.15
C LEU A 18 -32.23 -18.10 30.84
N ILE A 19 -33.10 -18.71 30.04
CA ILE A 19 -32.72 -19.27 28.73
C ILE A 19 -32.42 -18.17 27.70
N PHE A 20 -33.00 -16.98 27.83
CA PHE A 20 -32.68 -15.83 26.97
C PHE A 20 -31.35 -15.14 27.29
N ILE A 21 -30.76 -15.37 28.47
CA ILE A 21 -29.52 -14.71 28.91
C ILE A 21 -28.25 -15.52 28.54
N CYS A 22 -28.39 -16.79 28.15
CA CYS A 22 -27.25 -17.69 27.91
C CYS A 22 -26.92 -17.99 26.45
N PHE A 23 -27.55 -17.34 25.47
CA PHE A 23 -27.08 -17.42 24.08
C PHE A 23 -26.11 -16.27 23.81
N PRO A 24 -24.80 -16.52 23.62
CA PRO A 24 -23.95 -15.50 23.06
C PRO A 24 -24.54 -15.12 21.72
N GLN A 25 -25.00 -13.87 21.59
CA GLN A 25 -25.24 -13.32 20.26
C GLN A 25 -23.88 -13.37 19.58
N ILE A 26 -23.73 -14.30 18.64
CA ILE A 26 -22.71 -14.21 17.62
C ILE A 26 -23.09 -12.95 16.84
N THR A 27 -22.63 -11.80 17.29
CA THR A 27 -22.54 -10.62 16.44
C THR A 27 -21.58 -11.02 15.33
N SER A 28 -22.12 -11.49 14.21
CA SER A 28 -21.41 -11.41 12.94
C SER A 28 -20.96 -9.95 12.84
N ALA A 29 -19.65 -9.72 12.90
CA ALA A 29 -19.09 -8.41 12.62
C ALA A 29 -19.66 -7.97 11.28
N THR A 30 -20.46 -6.90 11.30
CA THR A 30 -20.97 -6.26 10.09
C THR A 30 -19.74 -5.84 9.30
N GLN A 31 -19.40 -6.64 8.28
CA GLN A 31 -18.32 -6.32 7.36
C GLN A 31 -18.65 -4.94 6.78
N ALA A 32 -17.77 -3.96 6.99
CA ALA A 32 -18.01 -2.59 6.52
C ALA A 32 -18.39 -2.64 5.03
N GLU A 33 -19.57 -2.14 4.68
CA GLU A 33 -20.04 -2.12 3.29
C GLU A 33 -19.07 -1.26 2.49
N THR A 34 -18.28 -1.89 1.62
CA THR A 34 -17.35 -1.19 0.75
C THR A 34 -18.12 -0.53 -0.39
N THR A 35 -17.70 0.67 -0.78
CA THR A 35 -18.33 1.36 -1.93
C THR A 35 -17.66 0.91 -3.22
N PRO A 36 -18.33 0.16 -4.12
CA PRO A 36 -17.76 -0.22 -5.41
C PRO A 36 -17.74 0.98 -6.36
N VAL A 37 -16.57 1.31 -6.88
CA VAL A 37 -16.32 2.43 -7.80
C VAL A 37 -15.71 1.88 -9.09
N LEU A 38 -16.29 2.24 -10.23
CA LEU A 38 -15.68 2.01 -11.53
C LEU A 38 -14.85 3.23 -11.93
N VAL A 39 -13.56 3.04 -12.18
CA VAL A 39 -12.68 4.03 -12.78
C VAL A 39 -12.48 3.67 -14.25
N VAL A 40 -12.97 4.53 -15.14
CA VAL A 40 -12.78 4.44 -16.58
C VAL A 40 -11.80 5.53 -17.02
N TYR A 41 -10.87 5.21 -17.90
CA TYR A 41 -9.87 6.17 -18.37
C TYR A 41 -9.55 6.05 -19.85
N ASP A 42 -9.11 7.16 -20.45
CA ASP A 42 -8.70 7.22 -21.86
C ASP A 42 -7.28 6.69 -22.11
N SER A 43 -6.33 7.02 -21.24
CA SER A 43 -4.92 6.69 -21.38
C SER A 43 -4.20 6.73 -20.03
N LEU A 44 -3.15 5.90 -19.91
CA LEU A 44 -2.19 6.00 -18.81
C LEU A 44 -1.26 7.22 -18.93
N ALA A 45 -1.27 7.87 -20.11
CA ALA A 45 -0.52 9.09 -20.40
C ALA A 45 0.99 8.97 -20.15
N ASN A 46 1.54 7.77 -20.39
CA ASN A 46 2.96 7.45 -20.22
C ASN A 46 3.85 8.47 -20.95
N GLY A 47 4.87 8.99 -20.26
CA GLY A 47 5.79 10.00 -20.79
C GLY A 47 5.24 11.43 -20.80
N THR A 48 4.06 11.67 -20.23
CA THR A 48 3.49 13.01 -20.07
C THR A 48 3.40 13.41 -18.58
N PRO A 49 3.15 14.69 -18.24
CA PRO A 49 2.93 15.08 -16.85
C PRO A 49 1.76 14.36 -16.15
N PHE A 50 0.79 13.82 -16.91
CA PHE A 50 -0.40 13.12 -16.38
C PHE A 50 -0.13 11.63 -16.07
N GLU A 51 1.09 11.14 -16.32
CA GLU A 51 1.48 9.77 -15.96
C GLU A 51 1.28 9.53 -14.45
N GLY A 52 0.66 8.40 -14.11
CA GLY A 52 0.41 8.02 -12.71
C GLY A 52 -0.83 8.67 -12.07
N ASN A 53 -1.58 9.52 -12.79
CA ASN A 53 -2.85 10.07 -12.27
C ASN A 53 -3.86 8.98 -11.89
N ILE A 54 -3.90 7.91 -12.66
CA ILE A 54 -4.80 6.78 -12.40
C ILE A 54 -4.42 6.13 -11.06
N ASP A 55 -3.14 5.82 -10.86
CA ASP A 55 -2.61 5.28 -9.59
C ASP A 55 -2.91 6.19 -8.40
N ALA A 56 -2.77 7.52 -8.58
CA ALA A 56 -3.06 8.51 -7.56
C ALA A 56 -4.55 8.47 -7.13
N VAL A 57 -5.47 8.46 -8.09
CA VAL A 57 -6.91 8.33 -7.82
C VAL A 57 -7.21 6.99 -7.14
N GLN A 58 -6.65 5.89 -7.64
CA GLN A 58 -6.84 4.57 -7.03
C GLN A 58 -6.38 4.52 -5.57
N ARG A 59 -5.25 5.17 -5.24
CA ARG A 59 -4.73 5.23 -3.86
C ARG A 59 -5.62 6.07 -2.94
N ILE A 60 -6.10 7.22 -3.42
CA ILE A 60 -7.06 8.06 -2.68
C ILE A 60 -8.34 7.27 -2.39
N LEU A 61 -8.91 6.63 -3.41
CA LEU A 61 -10.12 5.82 -3.28
C LEU A 61 -9.95 4.67 -2.29
N ALA A 62 -8.85 3.93 -2.40
CA ALA A 62 -8.56 2.83 -1.48
C ALA A 62 -8.46 3.31 -0.02
N SER A 63 -7.84 4.48 0.20
CA SER A 63 -7.69 5.11 1.53
C SER A 63 -8.99 5.75 2.05
N LEU A 64 -10.00 5.90 1.19
CA LEU A 64 -11.37 6.27 1.52
C LEU A 64 -12.28 5.03 1.60
N ASN A 65 -11.69 3.83 1.71
CA ASN A 65 -12.36 2.52 1.82
C ASN A 65 -13.26 2.16 0.63
N ALA A 66 -12.97 2.68 -0.57
CA ALA A 66 -13.66 2.28 -1.79
C ALA A 66 -13.00 1.04 -2.42
N GLN A 67 -13.82 0.12 -2.93
CA GLN A 67 -13.36 -0.95 -3.81
C GLN A 67 -13.32 -0.43 -5.24
N VAL A 68 -12.19 -0.55 -5.92
CA VAL A 68 -12.00 0.07 -7.23
C VAL A 68 -11.86 -1.00 -8.31
N THR A 69 -12.74 -0.93 -9.31
CA THR A 69 -12.55 -1.61 -10.58
C THR A 69 -12.05 -0.62 -11.62
N ILE A 70 -10.95 -0.94 -12.31
CA ILE A 70 -10.32 -0.09 -13.32
C ILE A 70 -10.51 -0.67 -14.73
N THR A 71 -10.82 0.18 -15.71
CA THR A 71 -10.81 -0.21 -17.13
C THR A 71 -10.41 0.96 -18.02
N SER A 72 -9.67 0.69 -19.09
CA SER A 72 -9.50 1.68 -20.15
C SER A 72 -10.76 1.73 -21.03
N TYR A 73 -10.91 2.79 -21.80
CA TYR A 73 -11.91 2.87 -22.87
C TYR A 73 -11.81 1.71 -23.87
N ASP A 74 -10.61 1.30 -24.26
CA ASP A 74 -10.39 0.18 -25.21
C ASP A 74 -10.87 -1.17 -24.66
N LYS A 75 -10.90 -1.33 -23.33
CA LYS A 75 -11.31 -2.57 -22.66
C LYS A 75 -12.73 -2.49 -22.08
N TYR A 76 -13.41 -1.36 -22.26
CA TYR A 76 -14.76 -1.18 -21.75
C TYR A 76 -15.76 -2.05 -22.52
N GLU A 77 -16.57 -2.81 -21.80
CA GLU A 77 -17.60 -3.68 -22.37
C GLU A 77 -19.01 -3.15 -22.06
N ALA A 78 -19.94 -3.36 -23.00
CA ALA A 78 -21.32 -2.94 -22.85
C ALA A 78 -21.97 -3.56 -21.59
N GLY A 79 -22.69 -2.75 -20.83
CA GLY A 79 -23.36 -3.15 -19.60
C GLY A 79 -22.46 -3.18 -18.36
N MET A 80 -21.17 -2.85 -18.47
CA MET A 80 -20.27 -2.81 -17.31
C MET A 80 -20.72 -1.82 -16.24
N LEU A 81 -21.24 -0.64 -16.66
CA LEU A 81 -21.77 0.38 -15.73
C LEU A 81 -22.91 -0.10 -14.84
N ALA A 82 -23.70 -1.10 -15.27
CA ALA A 82 -24.86 -1.58 -14.51
C ALA A 82 -24.49 -2.26 -13.17
N LYS A 83 -23.21 -2.57 -12.96
CA LYS A 83 -22.69 -3.20 -11.74
C LYS A 83 -22.26 -2.18 -10.68
N PHE A 84 -22.28 -0.89 -11.01
CA PHE A 84 -21.71 0.16 -10.16
C PHE A 84 -22.73 1.26 -9.92
N ASN A 85 -22.65 1.87 -8.74
CA ASN A 85 -23.42 3.06 -8.39
C ASN A 85 -22.57 4.33 -8.41
N LYS A 86 -21.26 4.20 -8.56
CA LYS A 86 -20.30 5.30 -8.60
C LYS A 86 -19.29 5.08 -9.71
N VAL A 87 -19.09 6.10 -10.55
CA VAL A 87 -18.22 6.03 -11.72
C VAL A 87 -17.33 7.26 -11.75
N ILE A 88 -16.04 7.06 -11.98
CA ILE A 88 -15.08 8.12 -12.22
C ILE A 88 -14.56 7.94 -13.64
N ASN A 89 -14.68 8.98 -14.44
CA ASN A 89 -14.06 9.06 -15.75
C ASN A 89 -12.83 9.98 -15.68
N ILE A 90 -11.65 9.45 -16.02
CA ILE A 90 -10.40 10.19 -16.05
C ILE A 90 -9.97 10.39 -17.49
N SER A 91 -9.85 11.65 -17.92
CA SER A 91 -9.36 12.00 -19.25
C SER A 91 -8.02 12.73 -19.14
N ASN A 92 -6.96 12.03 -19.53
CA ASN A 92 -5.60 12.54 -19.58
C ASN A 92 -5.20 13.03 -20.98
N LEU A 93 -5.95 12.69 -22.03
CA LEU A 93 -5.66 13.10 -23.41
C LEU A 93 -6.53 14.27 -23.84
N GLU A 94 -5.89 15.33 -24.33
CA GLU A 94 -6.59 16.50 -24.84
C GLU A 94 -7.32 16.24 -26.17
N ASP A 95 -6.68 15.46 -27.06
CA ASP A 95 -7.09 15.33 -28.47
C ASP A 95 -8.07 14.19 -28.74
N VAL A 96 -8.28 13.27 -27.79
CA VAL A 96 -9.20 12.13 -27.98
C VAL A 96 -10.62 12.62 -27.81
N SER A 97 -11.20 13.17 -28.88
CA SER A 97 -12.37 14.05 -28.78
C SER A 97 -13.61 13.42 -28.15
N HIS A 98 -13.73 12.08 -28.12
CA HIS A 98 -14.92 11.41 -27.60
C HIS A 98 -14.61 10.07 -26.91
N SER A 99 -15.23 9.87 -25.75
CA SER A 99 -15.43 8.56 -25.14
C SER A 99 -16.09 7.57 -26.13
N PRO A 100 -15.82 6.27 -26.03
CA PRO A 100 -16.41 5.26 -26.91
C PRO A 100 -17.94 5.33 -26.94
N GLU A 101 -18.55 5.09 -28.11
CA GLU A 101 -20.01 5.09 -28.26
C GLU A 101 -20.71 4.12 -27.30
N ILE A 102 -20.08 2.97 -27.03
CA ILE A 102 -20.59 1.97 -26.10
C ILE A 102 -20.67 2.53 -24.67
N PHE A 103 -19.61 3.21 -24.20
CA PHE A 103 -19.60 3.87 -22.90
C PHE A 103 -20.66 4.98 -22.82
N ASN A 104 -20.74 5.83 -23.86
CA ASN A 104 -21.74 6.90 -23.92
C ASN A 104 -23.18 6.39 -23.92
N ARG A 105 -23.43 5.25 -24.57
CA ARG A 105 -24.75 4.61 -24.56
C ARG A 105 -25.14 4.15 -23.17
N ASP A 106 -24.23 3.49 -22.47
CA ASP A 106 -24.51 3.00 -21.12
C ASP A 106 -24.68 4.17 -20.12
N MET A 107 -23.89 5.25 -20.28
CA MET A 107 -24.02 6.47 -19.47
C MET A 107 -25.41 7.14 -19.58
N LYS A 108 -26.11 7.03 -20.71
CA LYS A 108 -27.49 7.56 -20.85
C LYS A 108 -28.48 6.88 -19.90
N GLY A 109 -28.24 5.62 -19.55
CA GLY A 109 -29.04 4.84 -18.60
C GLY A 109 -28.47 4.79 -17.19
N PHE A 110 -27.36 5.50 -16.93
CA PHE A 110 -26.67 5.45 -15.65
C PHE A 110 -27.28 6.45 -14.65
N PHE A 111 -27.79 5.93 -13.53
CA PHE A 111 -28.43 6.72 -12.48
C PHE A 111 -27.55 6.98 -11.26
N GLY A 112 -26.40 6.31 -11.18
CA GLY A 112 -25.45 6.49 -10.10
C GLY A 112 -24.69 7.82 -10.16
N ASP A 113 -23.77 7.98 -9.22
CA ASP A 113 -22.93 9.17 -9.12
C ASP A 113 -21.80 9.12 -10.14
N TYR A 114 -21.50 10.26 -10.74
CA TYR A 114 -20.50 10.40 -11.78
C TYR A 114 -19.51 11.50 -11.43
N MET A 115 -18.22 11.18 -11.45
CA MET A 115 -17.15 12.17 -11.37
C MET A 115 -16.37 12.19 -12.68
N HIS A 116 -16.00 13.38 -13.11
CA HIS A 116 -15.08 13.57 -14.22
C HIS A 116 -13.82 14.28 -13.76
N ILE A 117 -12.65 13.75 -14.14
CA ILE A 117 -11.34 14.30 -13.81
C ILE A 117 -10.58 14.55 -15.12
N GLY A 118 -10.09 15.77 -15.30
CA GLY A 118 -9.26 16.14 -16.44
C GLY A 118 -10.04 16.73 -17.61
N TYR A 119 -9.60 16.42 -18.82
CA TYR A 119 -10.04 17.08 -20.04
C TYR A 119 -11.43 16.63 -20.50
N GLN A 120 -12.09 17.47 -21.32
CA GLN A 120 -13.29 17.10 -22.08
C GLN A 120 -14.51 16.68 -21.24
N LEU A 121 -14.86 17.51 -20.26
CA LEU A 121 -16.11 17.35 -19.50
C LEU A 121 -17.31 17.15 -20.45
N PRO A 122 -18.05 16.03 -20.37
CA PRO A 122 -19.11 15.75 -21.33
C PRO A 122 -20.22 16.82 -21.31
N PRO A 123 -20.81 17.19 -22.46
CA PRO A 123 -21.81 18.27 -22.53
C PRO A 123 -23.04 18.06 -21.65
N TYR A 124 -23.50 16.81 -21.48
CA TYR A 124 -24.63 16.52 -20.60
C TYR A 124 -24.30 16.82 -19.12
N VAL A 125 -23.06 16.54 -18.70
CA VAL A 125 -22.57 16.84 -17.35
C VAL A 125 -22.39 18.35 -17.18
N GLN A 126 -21.86 19.04 -18.20
CA GLN A 126 -21.79 20.50 -18.20
C GLN A 126 -23.17 21.12 -17.99
N GLN A 127 -24.18 20.64 -18.72
CA GLN A 127 -25.55 21.13 -18.61
C GLN A 127 -26.17 20.83 -17.23
N GLU A 128 -26.08 19.60 -16.73
CA GLU A 128 -26.63 19.21 -15.43
C GLU A 128 -25.97 19.98 -14.27
N MET A 129 -24.67 20.22 -14.34
CA MET A 129 -23.93 20.96 -13.32
C MET A 129 -23.96 22.48 -13.51
N GLY A 130 -24.55 22.99 -14.60
CA GLY A 130 -24.52 24.42 -14.96
C GLY A 130 -23.09 24.95 -15.17
N ILE A 131 -22.18 24.10 -15.65
CA ILE A 131 -20.76 24.42 -15.83
C ILE A 131 -20.53 25.13 -17.16
N GLU A 132 -19.83 26.27 -17.10
CA GLU A 132 -19.18 26.89 -18.24
C GLU A 132 -17.66 26.81 -18.05
N VAL A 133 -16.93 26.34 -19.07
CA VAL A 133 -15.47 26.21 -19.04
C VAL A 133 -14.80 27.17 -20.00
N GLN A 134 -13.67 27.74 -19.58
CA GLN A 134 -12.78 28.52 -20.45
C GLN A 134 -11.42 27.85 -20.51
N LYS A 135 -10.98 27.50 -21.72
CA LYS A 135 -9.69 26.86 -21.96
C LYS A 135 -8.55 27.88 -22.04
N GLN A 136 -7.36 27.45 -21.65
CA GLN A 136 -6.12 28.22 -21.73
C GLN A 136 -4.98 27.28 -22.14
N ALA A 137 -4.28 27.61 -23.23
CA ALA A 137 -3.26 26.72 -23.81
C ALA A 137 -2.07 26.45 -22.88
N THR A 138 -1.59 27.48 -22.19
CA THR A 138 -0.58 27.37 -21.15
C THR A 138 -0.88 28.39 -20.06
N ASP A 139 -0.66 28.01 -18.81
CA ASP A 139 -0.76 28.91 -17.66
C ASP A 139 0.21 28.50 -16.53
N THR A 140 0.47 29.45 -15.64
CA THR A 140 1.12 29.21 -14.36
C THR A 140 0.06 29.32 -13.27
N LEU A 141 -0.10 28.26 -12.49
CA LEU A 141 -1.16 28.13 -11.51
C LEU A 141 -0.63 28.29 -10.09
N LYS A 142 -1.54 28.76 -9.24
CA LYS A 142 -1.45 28.57 -7.80
C LYS A 142 -2.70 27.81 -7.32
N ILE A 143 -2.51 26.66 -6.70
CA ILE A 143 -3.59 25.84 -6.13
C ILE A 143 -3.64 26.07 -4.63
N SER A 144 -4.85 26.23 -4.09
CA SER A 144 -5.09 26.28 -2.65
C SER A 144 -6.26 25.38 -2.27
N ILE A 145 -6.11 24.62 -1.19
CA ILE A 145 -7.18 23.77 -0.62
C ILE A 145 -6.98 23.67 0.89
N GLY A 146 -8.03 23.92 1.67
CA GLY A 146 -7.90 24.00 3.13
C GLY A 146 -6.79 24.96 3.56
N GLN A 147 -5.78 24.45 4.26
CA GLN A 147 -4.60 25.21 4.70
C GLN A 147 -3.40 25.14 3.73
N PHE A 148 -3.52 24.37 2.65
CA PHE A 148 -2.45 24.08 1.73
C PHE A 148 -2.43 25.06 0.58
N THR A 149 -1.24 25.41 0.11
CA THR A 149 -1.06 26.27 -1.06
C THR A 149 0.22 25.89 -1.79
N GLN A 150 0.14 25.74 -3.10
CA GLN A 150 1.29 25.54 -3.98
C GLN A 150 1.20 26.53 -5.13
N GLY A 151 2.26 27.32 -5.34
CA GLY A 151 2.39 28.23 -6.49
C GLY A 151 3.26 27.65 -7.60
N SER A 152 3.35 28.39 -8.71
CA SER A 152 4.27 28.13 -9.82
C SER A 152 4.09 26.77 -10.50
N ILE A 153 2.87 26.26 -10.56
CA ILE A 153 2.55 25.01 -11.26
C ILE A 153 2.34 25.33 -12.74
N ILE A 154 3.19 24.82 -13.63
CA ILE A 154 3.00 25.00 -15.08
C ILE A 154 1.98 23.98 -15.57
N ALA A 155 0.91 24.45 -16.20
CA ALA A 155 -0.11 23.61 -16.78
C ALA A 155 -0.34 23.94 -18.26
N SER A 156 -0.54 22.90 -19.05
CA SER A 156 -0.94 23.00 -20.46
C SER A 156 -2.42 22.67 -20.58
N ASN A 157 -3.09 23.36 -21.50
CA ASN A 157 -4.47 23.16 -21.96
C ASN A 157 -5.53 23.10 -20.85
N ILE A 158 -5.28 23.80 -19.73
CA ILE A 158 -6.15 23.83 -18.57
C ILE A 158 -7.54 24.41 -18.91
N SER A 159 -8.56 23.79 -18.33
CA SER A 159 -9.94 24.27 -18.36
C SER A 159 -10.31 24.92 -17.03
N TYR A 160 -10.74 26.19 -17.07
CA TYR A 160 -11.22 26.90 -15.89
C TYR A 160 -12.75 26.88 -15.82
N THR A 161 -13.30 26.43 -14.69
CA THR A 161 -14.74 26.49 -14.43
C THR A 161 -15.14 27.92 -14.07
N THR A 162 -15.78 28.64 -14.99
CA THR A 162 -16.14 30.06 -14.80
C THR A 162 -17.55 30.28 -14.25
N LYS A 163 -18.41 29.26 -14.40
CA LYS A 163 -19.76 29.22 -13.85
C LYS A 163 -20.06 27.79 -13.45
N PHE A 164 -20.85 27.60 -12.39
CA PHE A 164 -21.25 26.29 -11.89
C PHE A 164 -22.44 26.43 -10.93
N ASN A 165 -23.15 25.33 -10.72
CA ASN A 165 -24.09 25.13 -9.60
C ASN A 165 -23.47 24.20 -8.54
N GLY A 166 -23.98 24.25 -7.32
CA GLY A 166 -23.56 23.36 -6.23
C GLY A 166 -22.40 23.89 -5.40
N THR A 167 -21.62 22.97 -4.82
CA THR A 167 -20.55 23.27 -3.87
C THR A 167 -19.21 23.24 -4.57
N SER A 168 -18.39 24.27 -4.36
CA SER A 168 -17.01 24.33 -4.84
C SER A 168 -15.99 23.94 -3.76
N TYR A 169 -14.84 23.47 -4.24
CA TYR A 169 -13.72 23.02 -3.43
C TYR A 169 -12.46 23.72 -3.89
N GLY A 170 -11.70 24.29 -2.95
CA GLY A 170 -10.41 24.92 -3.21
C GLY A 170 -10.43 26.00 -4.30
N THR A 171 -9.25 26.42 -4.72
CA THR A 171 -9.09 27.44 -5.75
C THR A 171 -7.89 27.13 -6.64
N ILE A 172 -8.05 27.36 -7.95
CA ILE A 172 -6.98 27.49 -8.93
C ILE A 172 -6.88 28.97 -9.32
N PHE A 173 -5.79 29.63 -8.95
CA PHE A 173 -5.48 30.97 -9.44
C PHE A 173 -4.65 30.87 -10.72
N SER A 174 -5.09 31.59 -11.76
CA SER A 174 -4.41 31.72 -13.04
C SER A 174 -3.54 32.98 -13.05
N GLU A 175 -2.24 32.83 -13.31
CA GLU A 175 -1.35 33.98 -13.46
C GLU A 175 -1.60 34.73 -14.77
N ASN A 176 -2.01 34.06 -15.84
CA ASN A 176 -2.30 34.74 -17.10
C ASN A 176 -3.60 35.55 -17.06
N ARG A 177 -4.61 35.06 -16.34
CA ARG A 177 -5.94 35.70 -16.25
C ARG A 177 -6.10 36.59 -15.03
N LYS A 178 -5.16 36.50 -14.07
CA LYS A 178 -5.21 37.21 -12.77
C LYS A 178 -6.55 36.98 -12.05
N ALA A 179 -7.05 35.76 -12.12
CA ALA A 179 -8.35 35.37 -11.59
C ALA A 179 -8.30 34.00 -10.90
N SER A 180 -9.21 33.80 -9.94
CA SER A 180 -9.38 32.52 -9.23
C SER A 180 -10.61 31.79 -9.72
N TYR A 181 -10.49 30.47 -9.83
CA TYR A 181 -11.53 29.55 -10.24
C TYR A 181 -11.63 28.41 -9.21
N PRO A 182 -12.77 27.73 -9.05
CA PRO A 182 -12.86 26.58 -8.16
C PRO A 182 -11.93 25.46 -8.63
N TYR A 183 -11.27 24.78 -7.68
CA TYR A 183 -10.44 23.61 -8.00
C TYR A 183 -11.29 22.38 -8.35
N GLY A 184 -12.42 22.19 -7.66
CA GLY A 184 -13.39 21.14 -7.96
C GLY A 184 -14.81 21.60 -7.64
N VAL A 185 -15.80 20.95 -8.23
CA VAL A 185 -17.23 21.25 -8.02
C VAL A 185 -18.03 19.96 -7.87
N ILE A 186 -19.01 19.94 -6.96
CA ILE A 186 -20.01 18.89 -6.82
C ILE A 186 -21.42 19.51 -6.94
N HIS A 187 -22.28 18.92 -7.78
CA HIS A 187 -23.69 19.28 -7.89
C HIS A 187 -24.56 18.03 -8.08
N GLY A 188 -25.42 17.76 -7.09
CA GLY A 188 -26.21 16.53 -7.07
C GLY A 188 -25.30 15.31 -7.10
N LYS A 189 -25.54 14.42 -8.07
CA LYS A 189 -24.77 13.18 -8.29
C LYS A 189 -23.46 13.37 -9.08
N ASN A 190 -23.23 14.59 -9.60
CA ASN A 190 -22.12 14.85 -10.51
C ASN A 190 -20.99 15.64 -9.82
N ALA A 191 -19.75 15.32 -10.17
CA ALA A 191 -18.56 16.05 -9.73
C ALA A 191 -17.57 16.30 -10.89
N TYR A 192 -16.82 17.40 -10.81
CA TYR A 192 -15.82 17.77 -11.80
C TYR A 192 -14.54 18.31 -11.16
N ILE A 193 -13.40 17.77 -11.59
CA ILE A 193 -12.04 18.25 -11.27
C ILE A 193 -11.33 18.55 -12.60
N PRO A 194 -11.17 19.82 -13.01
CA PRO A 194 -10.53 20.20 -14.27
C PRO A 194 -9.05 19.85 -14.38
N TYR A 195 -8.34 19.69 -13.25
CA TYR A 195 -6.89 19.52 -13.24
C TYR A 195 -6.46 18.68 -12.03
N MET A 196 -5.74 17.60 -12.32
CA MET A 196 -5.10 16.75 -11.32
C MET A 196 -3.81 16.22 -11.91
N LEU A 197 -2.72 16.32 -11.15
CA LEU A 197 -1.42 15.70 -11.43
C LEU A 197 -0.94 15.00 -10.16
N LYS A 198 -0.45 13.77 -10.32
CA LYS A 198 0.28 13.04 -9.29
C LYS A 198 1.51 13.84 -8.82
N GLY A 199 1.78 13.85 -7.53
CA GLY A 199 2.99 14.42 -6.94
C GLY A 199 2.98 15.93 -6.73
N ASN A 200 1.87 16.61 -7.03
CA ASN A 200 1.67 18.01 -6.64
C ASN A 200 0.41 18.17 -5.78
N LEU A 201 0.15 19.39 -5.29
CA LEU A 201 -0.96 19.66 -4.36
C LEU A 201 -2.34 19.31 -4.94
N SER A 202 -2.50 19.23 -6.26
CA SER A 202 -3.76 18.83 -6.87
C SER A 202 -4.16 17.38 -6.53
N GLU A 203 -3.20 16.48 -6.30
CA GLU A 203 -3.52 15.12 -5.84
C GLU A 203 -4.20 15.14 -4.46
N LEU A 204 -3.63 15.88 -3.51
CA LEU A 204 -4.26 16.07 -2.20
C LEU A 204 -5.57 16.85 -2.31
N ALA A 205 -5.66 17.84 -3.20
CA ALA A 205 -6.89 18.61 -3.40
C ALA A 205 -8.05 17.74 -3.92
N ALA A 206 -7.76 16.79 -4.82
CA ALA A 206 -8.74 15.83 -5.32
C ALA A 206 -9.37 15.00 -4.19
N SER A 207 -8.60 14.68 -3.14
CA SER A 207 -9.13 13.92 -2.01
C SER A 207 -10.24 14.63 -1.22
N PHE A 208 -10.25 15.96 -1.17
CA PHE A 208 -11.32 16.72 -0.53
C PHE A 208 -12.63 16.57 -1.30
N VAL A 209 -12.56 16.58 -2.63
CA VAL A 209 -13.73 16.39 -3.51
C VAL A 209 -14.21 14.94 -3.44
N LEU A 210 -13.26 13.98 -3.51
CA LEU A 210 -13.56 12.55 -3.48
C LEU A 210 -14.20 12.10 -2.17
N LYS A 211 -13.75 12.62 -1.02
CA LYS A 211 -14.35 12.34 0.29
C LYS A 211 -15.85 12.67 0.30
N ASP A 212 -16.20 13.87 -0.13
CA ASP A 212 -17.59 14.35 -0.09
C ASP A 212 -18.46 13.65 -1.15
N TRP A 213 -17.91 13.40 -2.34
CA TRP A 213 -18.59 12.67 -3.41
C TRP A 213 -18.83 11.19 -3.06
N LEU A 214 -17.92 10.57 -2.32
CA LEU A 214 -18.11 9.22 -1.75
C LEU A 214 -19.01 9.22 -0.51
N HIS A 215 -19.38 10.40 0.01
CA HIS A 215 -20.13 10.57 1.26
C HIS A 215 -19.42 9.99 2.49
N VAL A 216 -18.09 10.07 2.52
CA VAL A 216 -17.28 9.63 3.65
C VAL A 216 -17.39 10.66 4.77
N THR A 217 -18.03 10.28 5.88
CA THR A 217 -18.29 11.18 7.02
C THR A 217 -17.21 11.12 8.10
N SER A 218 -16.31 10.13 8.07
CA SER A 218 -15.24 9.99 9.04
C SER A 218 -14.24 11.14 8.94
N THR A 219 -13.71 11.60 10.06
CA THR A 219 -12.63 12.61 10.08
C THR A 219 -11.28 11.91 9.96
N GLY A 220 -10.44 12.37 9.03
CA GLY A 220 -9.11 11.81 8.85
C GLY A 220 -8.18 12.15 10.02
N LYS A 221 -7.33 11.19 10.37
CA LYS A 221 -6.29 11.30 11.39
C LYS A 221 -4.92 11.36 10.73
N ASN A 222 -4.00 12.04 11.40
CA ASN A 222 -2.64 12.28 10.94
C ASN A 222 -1.67 11.43 11.75
N PHE A 223 -0.77 10.70 11.07
CA PHE A 223 0.17 9.77 11.71
C PHE A 223 1.60 10.07 11.25
N VAL A 224 2.57 9.81 12.13
CA VAL A 224 4.00 9.79 11.77
C VAL A 224 4.38 8.36 11.40
N LEU A 225 5.06 8.16 10.28
CA LEU A 225 5.56 6.87 9.84
C LEU A 225 7.06 6.92 9.63
N LEU A 226 7.81 6.13 10.40
CA LEU A 226 9.21 5.80 10.12
C LEU A 226 9.24 4.53 9.27
N ASN A 227 9.60 4.64 7.98
CA ASN A 227 9.66 3.48 7.08
C ASN A 227 11.10 3.03 6.81
N GLU A 228 11.26 1.90 6.11
CA GLU A 228 12.57 1.33 5.77
C GLU A 228 13.39 0.89 7.01
N ILE A 229 12.72 0.36 8.04
CA ILE A 229 13.39 -0.22 9.21
C ILE A 229 13.74 -1.68 8.94
N TYR A 230 15.03 -1.98 8.82
CA TYR A 230 15.56 -3.31 8.56
C TYR A 230 16.23 -3.90 9.81
N PRO A 231 16.40 -5.23 9.89
CA PRO A 231 17.17 -5.87 10.98
C PRO A 231 18.62 -5.41 11.10
N PHE A 232 19.18 -4.85 10.02
CA PHE A 232 20.56 -4.33 9.96
C PHE A 232 20.61 -2.79 10.03
N SER A 233 19.48 -2.12 10.25
CA SER A 233 19.46 -0.69 10.58
C SER A 233 20.21 -0.44 11.90
N ASP A 234 20.59 0.81 12.15
CA ASP A 234 21.15 1.21 13.45
C ASP A 234 20.04 1.15 14.52
N LEU A 235 20.00 0.04 15.26
CA LEU A 235 18.96 -0.25 16.25
C LEU A 235 19.08 0.64 17.49
N ASP A 236 20.30 1.08 17.83
CA ASP A 236 20.53 2.02 18.93
C ASP A 236 19.98 3.40 18.58
N LEU A 237 20.20 3.83 17.33
CA LEU A 237 19.60 5.06 16.81
C LEU A 237 18.07 4.99 16.78
N LEU A 238 17.51 3.82 16.47
CA LEU A 238 16.06 3.61 16.46
C LEU A 238 15.47 3.67 17.88
N ASN A 239 16.14 3.06 18.86
CA ASN A 239 15.77 3.16 20.27
C ASN A 239 15.80 4.62 20.76
N GLU A 240 16.85 5.37 20.42
CA GLU A 240 16.94 6.79 20.75
C GLU A 240 15.83 7.62 20.12
N ALA A 241 15.52 7.38 18.83
CA ALA A 241 14.42 8.05 18.15
C ALA A 241 13.08 7.78 18.85
N ALA A 242 12.83 6.53 19.23
CA ALA A 242 11.62 6.12 19.95
C ALA A 242 11.51 6.81 21.31
N ASP A 243 12.59 6.84 22.10
CA ASP A 243 12.60 7.51 23.41
C ASP A 243 12.34 9.02 23.28
N ARG A 244 12.93 9.68 22.29
CA ARG A 244 12.74 11.12 22.05
C ARG A 244 11.32 11.45 21.61
N LEU A 245 10.74 10.66 20.72
CA LEU A 245 9.34 10.81 20.29
C LEU A 245 8.38 10.57 21.46
N TYR A 246 8.63 9.53 22.27
CA TYR A 246 7.85 9.23 23.46
C TYR A 246 7.88 10.37 24.50
N ASN A 247 9.08 10.88 24.81
CA ASN A 247 9.24 12.00 25.74
C ASN A 247 8.55 13.29 25.25
N ALA A 248 8.41 13.44 23.93
CA ALA A 248 7.66 14.54 23.32
C ALA A 248 6.15 14.28 23.17
N GLY A 249 5.67 13.10 23.54
CA GLY A 249 4.27 12.70 23.40
C GLY A 249 3.84 12.49 21.94
N ILE A 250 4.77 12.19 21.03
CA ILE A 250 4.49 11.95 19.62
C ILE A 250 4.41 10.44 19.38
N PRO A 251 3.20 9.86 19.20
CA PRO A 251 3.09 8.48 18.75
C PRO A 251 3.52 8.36 17.29
N PHE A 252 4.05 7.19 16.91
CA PHE A 252 4.51 6.94 15.55
C PHE A 252 4.29 5.49 15.14
N ILE A 253 4.34 5.24 13.86
CA ILE A 253 4.31 3.91 13.25
C ILE A 253 5.73 3.58 12.79
N ALA A 254 6.22 2.40 13.14
CA ALA A 254 7.46 1.83 12.65
C ALA A 254 7.12 0.78 11.59
N SER A 255 7.46 1.06 10.32
CA SER A 255 7.26 0.11 9.22
C SER A 255 8.49 -0.77 9.05
N VAL A 256 8.36 -2.03 9.46
CA VAL A 256 9.46 -2.98 9.65
C VAL A 256 9.54 -3.99 8.51
N GLN A 257 10.75 -4.31 8.04
CA GLN A 257 10.93 -5.33 7.02
C GLN A 257 10.82 -6.74 7.64
N PRO A 258 9.99 -7.64 7.08
CA PRO A 258 9.91 -9.01 7.56
C PRO A 258 11.20 -9.79 7.30
N VAL A 259 11.50 -10.72 8.21
CA VAL A 259 12.60 -11.69 8.11
C VAL A 259 12.01 -13.09 8.06
N PHE A 260 12.41 -13.91 7.09
CA PHE A 260 11.78 -15.22 6.84
C PHE A 260 12.61 -16.42 7.27
N SER A 261 13.81 -16.21 7.82
CA SER A 261 14.68 -17.30 8.27
C SER A 261 15.62 -16.84 9.38
N ASN A 262 16.25 -17.81 10.06
CA ASN A 262 17.29 -17.57 11.06
C ASN A 262 16.84 -16.76 12.29
N PHE A 263 15.62 -17.02 12.78
CA PHE A 263 15.07 -16.36 13.98
C PHE A 263 15.93 -16.51 15.24
N GLN A 264 16.70 -17.60 15.30
CA GLN A 264 17.63 -17.91 16.38
C GLN A 264 18.95 -17.11 16.37
N PHE A 265 19.20 -16.30 15.33
CA PHE A 265 20.43 -15.53 15.25
C PHE A 265 20.36 -14.29 16.17
N PRO A 266 21.48 -13.90 16.80
CA PRO A 266 21.49 -12.78 17.76
C PRO A 266 21.07 -11.46 17.11
N ALA A 267 21.38 -11.26 15.83
CA ALA A 267 20.94 -10.09 15.09
C ALA A 267 19.41 -10.00 15.00
N MET A 268 18.73 -11.13 14.79
CA MET A 268 17.28 -11.18 14.75
C MET A 268 16.68 -11.00 16.15
N GLN A 269 17.27 -11.61 17.17
CA GLN A 269 16.82 -11.40 18.56
C GLN A 269 16.98 -9.93 18.98
N ARG A 270 18.11 -9.29 18.65
CA ARG A 270 18.31 -7.84 18.91
C ARG A 270 17.27 -7.00 18.19
N TYR A 271 16.96 -7.35 16.95
CA TYR A 271 15.90 -6.69 16.21
C TYR A 271 14.55 -6.79 16.91
N LEU A 272 14.16 -8.00 17.36
CA LEU A 272 12.90 -8.22 18.08
C LEU A 272 12.87 -7.44 19.42
N GLU A 273 13.95 -7.44 20.19
CA GLU A 273 14.05 -6.66 21.44
C GLU A 273 13.92 -5.15 21.16
N THR A 274 14.54 -4.64 20.10
CA THR A 274 14.35 -3.24 19.66
C THR A 274 12.89 -2.96 19.28
N LEU A 275 12.23 -3.85 18.54
CA LEU A 275 10.80 -3.68 18.21
C LEU A 275 9.92 -3.68 19.46
N LYS A 276 10.22 -4.53 20.44
CA LYS A 276 9.53 -4.55 21.74
C LYS A 276 9.73 -3.24 22.51
N HIS A 277 10.95 -2.70 22.53
CA HIS A 277 11.26 -1.40 23.13
C HIS A 277 10.46 -0.27 22.47
N ILE A 278 10.47 -0.20 21.14
CA ILE A 278 9.71 0.78 20.35
C ILE A 278 8.22 0.73 20.69
N GLN A 279 7.65 -0.48 20.77
CA GLN A 279 6.25 -0.68 21.13
C GLN A 279 5.94 -0.13 22.53
N SER A 280 6.86 -0.29 23.48
CA SER A 280 6.76 0.29 24.84
C SER A 280 6.91 1.83 24.89
N ARG A 281 7.29 2.45 23.77
CA ARG A 281 7.51 3.89 23.58
C ARG A 281 6.48 4.54 22.65
N ASN A 282 5.25 4.02 22.67
CA ASN A 282 4.14 4.44 21.80
C ASN A 282 4.38 4.24 20.30
N GLY A 283 5.44 3.52 19.90
CA GLY A 283 5.60 3.05 18.54
C GLY A 283 4.57 1.96 18.22
N SER A 284 3.99 2.02 17.03
CA SER A 284 3.09 0.98 16.51
C SER A 284 3.81 0.21 15.42
N ILE A 285 3.81 -1.12 15.47
CA ILE A 285 4.54 -1.93 14.49
C ILE A 285 3.64 -2.23 13.30
N VAL A 286 4.13 -1.96 12.09
CA VAL A 286 3.50 -2.36 10.82
C VAL A 286 4.52 -3.16 10.02
N VAL A 287 4.11 -4.27 9.44
CA VAL A 287 5.02 -5.12 8.65
C VAL A 287 5.00 -4.67 7.20
N ASN A 288 6.15 -4.46 6.56
CA ASN A 288 6.19 -4.17 5.13
C ASN A 288 5.96 -5.43 4.30
N ALA A 289 5.29 -5.27 3.17
CA ALA A 289 5.25 -6.25 2.12
C ALA A 289 6.70 -6.57 1.66
N PRO A 290 7.05 -7.86 1.50
CA PRO A 290 8.39 -8.23 1.08
C PRO A 290 8.72 -7.76 -0.34
N VAL A 291 10.00 -7.49 -0.58
CA VAL A 291 10.48 -7.10 -1.92
C VAL A 291 10.28 -8.24 -2.91
N VAL A 292 9.55 -7.98 -3.99
CA VAL A 292 9.34 -8.95 -5.08
C VAL A 292 10.56 -8.95 -6.00
N ALA A 293 11.47 -9.90 -5.78
CA ALA A 293 12.68 -10.06 -6.61
C ALA A 293 12.43 -10.82 -7.93
N SER A 294 11.45 -11.74 -7.94
CA SER A 294 11.04 -12.52 -9.12
C SER A 294 9.55 -12.83 -9.01
N THR A 295 8.84 -12.86 -10.14
CA THR A 295 7.42 -13.24 -10.25
C THR A 295 7.22 -14.65 -10.79
N ILE A 296 8.32 -15.37 -11.08
CA ILE A 296 8.32 -16.68 -11.77
C ILE A 296 8.77 -17.82 -10.80
N SER A 297 9.24 -17.48 -9.59
CA SER A 297 9.82 -18.46 -8.66
C SER A 297 8.76 -19.26 -7.87
N PRO A 298 8.95 -20.58 -7.68
CA PRO A 298 8.14 -21.42 -6.78
C PRO A 298 8.09 -20.92 -5.32
N ASP A 299 9.06 -20.10 -4.90
CA ASP A 299 9.16 -19.53 -3.55
C ASP A 299 7.95 -18.64 -3.17
N ILE A 300 7.24 -18.11 -4.17
CA ILE A 300 6.04 -17.28 -4.01
C ILE A 300 4.85 -18.11 -3.46
N ALA A 301 4.86 -19.43 -3.65
CA ALA A 301 3.88 -20.35 -3.06
C ALA A 301 3.98 -20.40 -1.51
N GLY A 302 5.10 -19.94 -0.94
CA GLY A 302 5.32 -19.85 0.50
C GLY A 302 4.97 -18.51 1.14
N LEU A 303 4.53 -17.49 0.39
CA LEU A 303 4.37 -16.11 0.89
C LEU A 303 3.53 -16.04 2.18
N LYS A 304 2.36 -16.68 2.19
CA LYS A 304 1.47 -16.71 3.37
C LYS A 304 2.15 -17.37 4.56
N ALA A 305 2.82 -18.50 4.34
CA ALA A 305 3.51 -19.24 5.39
C ALA A 305 4.71 -18.46 5.94
N GLN A 306 5.48 -17.79 5.09
CA GLN A 306 6.63 -16.97 5.48
C GLN A 306 6.20 -15.75 6.30
N LEU A 307 5.19 -15.01 5.83
CA LEU A 307 4.62 -13.89 6.59
C LEU A 307 4.02 -14.36 7.91
N SER A 308 3.22 -15.44 7.89
CA SER A 308 2.64 -16.01 9.13
C SER A 308 3.73 -16.44 10.11
N SER A 309 4.82 -17.05 9.64
CA SER A 309 5.94 -17.45 10.51
C SER A 309 6.63 -16.24 11.14
N PHE A 310 6.81 -15.15 10.40
CA PHE A 310 7.36 -13.91 10.95
C PHE A 310 6.42 -13.29 11.99
N LEU A 311 5.12 -13.23 11.71
CA LEU A 311 4.10 -12.71 12.63
C LEU A 311 3.98 -13.56 13.90
N ASP A 312 4.09 -14.88 13.78
CA ASP A 312 4.14 -15.79 14.92
C ASP A 312 5.39 -15.53 15.79
N ALA A 313 6.55 -15.30 15.17
CA ALA A 313 7.78 -14.95 15.89
C ALA A 313 7.66 -13.59 16.61
N LEU A 314 6.97 -12.60 16.02
CA LEU A 314 6.65 -11.34 16.71
C LEU A 314 5.77 -11.61 17.95
N ALA A 315 4.74 -12.44 17.81
CA ALA A 315 3.84 -12.80 18.90
C ALA A 315 4.56 -13.49 20.06
N GLU A 316 5.51 -14.39 19.77
CA GLU A 316 6.36 -15.05 20.78
C GLU A 316 7.19 -14.05 21.61
N TYR A 317 7.52 -12.89 21.04
CA TYR A 317 8.24 -11.80 21.70
C TYR A 317 7.31 -10.72 22.29
N GLU A 318 6.00 -10.96 22.32
CA GLU A 318 4.97 -10.03 22.78
C GLU A 318 4.87 -8.74 21.95
N ILE A 319 5.22 -8.82 20.66
CA ILE A 319 5.11 -7.73 19.69
C ILE A 319 3.82 -7.91 18.89
N VAL A 320 3.02 -6.85 18.80
CA VAL A 320 1.69 -6.86 18.18
C VAL A 320 1.72 -5.97 16.93
N PRO A 321 1.94 -6.55 15.73
CA PRO A 321 1.84 -5.83 14.46
C PRO A 321 0.38 -5.46 14.18
N LEU A 322 0.16 -4.27 13.62
CA LEU A 322 -1.16 -3.64 13.45
C LEU A 322 -1.60 -3.47 12.00
N GLY A 323 -0.83 -3.99 11.05
CA GLY A 323 -1.15 -3.86 9.64
C GLY A 323 0.03 -4.14 8.73
N ILE A 324 -0.18 -3.91 7.44
CA ILE A 324 0.82 -4.09 6.39
C ILE A 324 1.08 -2.80 5.61
N GLY A 325 2.35 -2.47 5.37
CA GLY A 325 2.73 -1.43 4.41
C GLY A 325 2.98 -2.05 3.04
N SER A 326 2.33 -1.58 1.97
CA SER A 326 2.55 -2.11 0.62
C SER A 326 2.42 -1.04 -0.46
N GLU A 327 3.09 -1.25 -1.60
CA GLU A 327 2.76 -0.49 -2.81
C GLU A 327 1.32 -0.83 -3.25
N LEU A 328 0.61 0.14 -3.81
CA LEU A 328 -0.81 0.00 -4.19
C LEU A 328 -1.07 -1.21 -5.10
N TYR A 329 -0.15 -1.52 -6.02
CA TYR A 329 -0.33 -2.58 -7.02
C TYR A 329 -0.58 -3.96 -6.39
N TRP A 330 -0.14 -4.19 -5.14
CA TRP A 330 -0.41 -5.43 -4.41
C TRP A 330 -1.92 -5.71 -4.28
N THR A 331 -2.73 -4.65 -4.14
CA THR A 331 -4.20 -4.77 -4.03
C THR A 331 -4.86 -5.20 -5.34
N TYR A 332 -4.19 -4.95 -6.47
CA TYR A 332 -4.61 -5.34 -7.82
C TYR A 332 -3.98 -6.65 -8.27
N ASP A 333 -3.25 -7.35 -7.40
CA ASP A 333 -2.69 -8.66 -7.71
C ASP A 333 -3.43 -9.74 -6.92
N GLN A 334 -3.94 -10.77 -7.61
CA GLN A 334 -4.67 -11.86 -6.96
C GLN A 334 -3.80 -12.58 -5.92
N HIS A 335 -2.58 -12.92 -6.31
CA HIS A 335 -1.68 -13.72 -5.47
C HIS A 335 -1.26 -12.93 -4.24
N TYR A 336 -0.82 -11.67 -4.42
CA TYR A 336 -0.40 -10.85 -3.29
C TYR A 336 -1.55 -10.49 -2.35
N SER A 337 -2.74 -10.25 -2.89
CA SER A 337 -3.92 -9.99 -2.06
C SER A 337 -4.32 -11.22 -1.24
N GLU A 338 -4.38 -12.40 -1.87
CA GLU A 338 -4.85 -13.63 -1.23
C GLU A 338 -3.85 -14.19 -0.22
N TYR A 339 -2.56 -14.17 -0.54
CA TYR A 339 -1.53 -14.81 0.28
C TYR A 339 -0.68 -13.85 1.11
N GLY A 340 -0.71 -12.55 0.82
CA GLY A 340 0.03 -11.53 1.55
C GLY A 340 -0.88 -10.61 2.36
N LEU A 341 -1.77 -9.87 1.68
CA LEU A 341 -2.56 -8.82 2.30
C LEU A 341 -3.70 -9.34 3.19
N SER A 342 -4.29 -10.49 2.85
CA SER A 342 -5.48 -11.05 3.54
C SER A 342 -5.28 -11.37 5.03
N ILE A 343 -4.03 -11.42 5.49
CA ILE A 343 -3.64 -11.65 6.88
C ILE A 343 -3.96 -10.42 7.75
N PHE A 344 -4.04 -9.25 7.13
CA PHE A 344 -4.17 -7.95 7.78
C PHE A 344 -5.52 -7.31 7.43
N ASP A 345 -6.21 -6.75 8.40
CA ASP A 345 -7.40 -5.92 8.14
C ASP A 345 -7.06 -4.47 7.76
N SER A 346 -5.81 -4.05 8.02
CA SER A 346 -5.38 -2.65 7.91
C SER A 346 -4.11 -2.51 7.07
N GLY A 347 -4.07 -1.49 6.21
CA GLY A 347 -2.98 -1.27 5.26
C GLY A 347 -2.49 0.17 5.19
N ILE A 348 -1.18 0.36 5.00
CA ILE A 348 -0.57 1.65 4.64
C ILE A 348 -0.17 1.57 3.17
N LEU A 349 -0.79 2.41 2.33
CA LEU A 349 -0.67 2.32 0.88
C LEU A 349 0.37 3.29 0.33
N TYR A 350 1.52 2.75 -0.06
CA TYR A 350 2.60 3.51 -0.69
C TYR A 350 2.34 3.75 -2.18
N ASP A 351 3.02 4.76 -2.72
CA ASP A 351 3.14 4.94 -4.17
C ASP A 351 3.75 3.72 -4.84
N ASN A 352 3.23 3.37 -6.02
CA ASN A 352 3.87 2.38 -6.89
C ASN A 352 5.23 2.93 -7.35
N ARG A 353 6.29 2.13 -7.13
CA ARG A 353 7.65 2.40 -7.62
C ARG A 353 8.12 1.32 -8.57
N ASN A 354 7.86 0.05 -8.23
CA ASN A 354 8.31 -1.07 -9.04
C ASN A 354 7.20 -2.12 -9.14
N ILE A 355 6.30 -1.89 -10.10
CA ILE A 355 5.14 -2.75 -10.33
C ILE A 355 5.61 -4.09 -10.89
N ARG A 356 5.33 -5.17 -10.14
CA ARG A 356 5.68 -6.54 -10.51
C ARG A 356 4.51 -7.45 -10.20
N TYR A 357 3.52 -7.48 -11.09
CA TYR A 357 2.39 -8.40 -10.94
C TYR A 357 2.83 -9.86 -11.07
N HIS A 358 2.31 -10.70 -10.18
CA HIS A 358 2.24 -12.14 -10.36
C HIS A 358 0.97 -12.51 -11.14
N THR A 359 -0.19 -12.00 -10.72
CA THR A 359 -1.49 -12.24 -11.35
C THR A 359 -2.34 -10.98 -11.26
N GLN A 360 -2.17 -10.10 -12.25
CA GLN A 360 -2.86 -8.82 -12.31
C GLN A 360 -4.38 -9.00 -12.45
N ARG A 361 -5.11 -8.18 -11.71
CA ARG A 361 -6.56 -8.02 -11.75
C ARG A 361 -6.90 -6.57 -12.05
N ASN A 362 -8.14 -6.35 -12.46
CA ASN A 362 -8.69 -5.01 -12.62
C ASN A 362 -9.54 -4.55 -11.43
N ASN A 363 -9.78 -5.40 -10.43
CA ASN A 363 -10.52 -5.04 -9.22
C ASN A 363 -9.59 -5.14 -8.00
N SER A 364 -9.64 -4.13 -7.13
CA SER A 364 -8.82 -4.08 -5.93
C SER A 364 -9.35 -5.00 -4.81
N SER A 365 -8.44 -5.55 -4.01
CA SER A 365 -8.76 -5.91 -2.63
C SER A 365 -9.00 -4.65 -1.79
N VAL A 366 -9.66 -4.81 -0.65
CA VAL A 366 -9.97 -3.70 0.25
C VAL A 366 -9.56 -4.08 1.67
N PHE A 367 -8.93 -3.13 2.35
CA PHE A 367 -8.70 -3.19 3.79
C PHE A 367 -9.90 -2.61 4.52
N HIS A 368 -10.15 -3.07 5.74
CA HIS A 368 -11.09 -2.40 6.64
C HIS A 368 -10.64 -0.96 6.95
N SER A 369 -9.33 -0.76 7.12
CA SER A 369 -8.72 0.54 7.33
C SER A 369 -7.52 0.71 6.40
N ALA A 370 -7.54 1.70 5.52
CA ALA A 370 -6.42 2.01 4.65
C ALA A 370 -5.92 3.44 4.88
N MET A 371 -4.60 3.61 4.94
CA MET A 371 -3.97 4.89 5.14
C MET A 371 -3.28 5.38 3.87
N TYR A 372 -3.51 6.64 3.55
CA TYR A 372 -2.81 7.34 2.49
C TYR A 372 -1.44 7.80 2.95
N THR A 373 -0.45 7.85 2.06
CA THR A 373 0.91 8.27 2.41
C THR A 373 1.31 9.55 1.72
N ILE A 374 1.92 10.48 2.47
CA ILE A 374 2.56 11.69 1.96
C ILE A 374 4.00 11.70 2.47
N ASN A 375 4.98 12.03 1.63
CA ASN A 375 6.34 12.25 2.12
C ASN A 375 6.36 13.48 3.04
N GLY A 376 6.91 13.33 4.26
CA GLY A 376 6.94 14.41 5.24
C GLY A 376 7.69 15.66 4.75
N LYS A 377 8.67 15.51 3.85
CA LYS A 377 9.38 16.65 3.23
C LYS A 377 8.50 17.39 2.22
N ASP A 378 7.71 16.67 1.44
CA ASP A 378 6.83 17.27 0.41
C ASP A 378 5.71 18.08 1.06
N LEU A 379 5.16 17.62 2.19
CA LEU A 379 4.14 18.34 2.95
C LEU A 379 4.58 19.76 3.33
N ASN A 380 5.83 19.92 3.75
CA ASN A 380 6.40 21.21 4.14
C ASN A 380 6.48 22.21 2.98
N THR A 381 6.37 21.75 1.73
CA THR A 381 6.34 22.62 0.56
C THR A 381 4.96 23.28 0.36
N TYR A 382 3.91 22.75 0.98
CA TYR A 382 2.52 23.21 0.80
C TYR A 382 1.94 23.95 2.01
N ILE A 383 2.57 23.83 3.19
CA ILE A 383 2.09 24.44 4.43
C ILE A 383 3.08 25.51 4.89
N ASN A 384 2.55 26.62 5.41
CA ASN A 384 3.35 27.56 6.19
C ASN A 384 3.65 26.95 7.57
N SER A 385 4.93 26.64 7.84
CA SER A 385 5.48 25.85 8.96
C SER A 385 5.11 26.27 10.40
N ASN A 386 4.35 27.36 10.59
CA ASN A 386 3.99 27.89 11.91
C ASN A 386 2.54 27.61 12.33
N LYS A 387 1.86 26.65 11.71
CA LYS A 387 0.46 26.32 12.02
C LYS A 387 0.29 24.84 12.31
N SER A 388 -0.62 24.53 13.23
CA SER A 388 -1.10 23.17 13.46
C SER A 388 -1.77 22.63 12.19
N LEU A 389 -1.51 21.37 11.87
CA LEU A 389 -2.13 20.68 10.75
C LEU A 389 -3.56 20.27 11.09
N ASN A 390 -4.53 20.77 10.33
CA ASN A 390 -5.90 20.29 10.37
C ASN A 390 -6.00 18.83 9.89
N SER A 391 -7.05 18.13 10.33
CA SER A 391 -7.40 16.81 9.81
C SER A 391 -7.53 16.81 8.29
N LEU A 392 -6.88 15.83 7.66
CA LEU A 392 -6.98 15.58 6.24
C LEU A 392 -8.29 14.83 5.88
N PRO A 393 -8.65 14.75 4.59
CA PRO A 393 -9.87 14.06 4.15
C PRO A 393 -9.94 12.58 4.53
N MET A 394 -8.79 11.92 4.68
CA MET A 394 -8.63 10.51 5.05
C MET A 394 -7.49 10.33 6.05
N ASN A 395 -7.39 9.12 6.62
CA ASN A 395 -6.23 8.77 7.45
C ASN A 395 -4.95 8.89 6.62
N THR A 396 -3.97 9.63 7.14
CA THR A 396 -2.75 9.97 6.40
C THR A 396 -1.50 9.75 7.23
N ALA A 397 -0.56 9.00 6.69
CA ALA A 397 0.80 8.82 7.22
C ALA A 397 1.76 9.80 6.55
N PHE A 398 2.48 10.58 7.37
CA PHE A 398 3.63 11.34 6.94
C PHE A 398 4.87 10.47 7.03
N VAL A 399 5.42 10.12 5.86
CA VAL A 399 6.49 9.16 5.71
C VAL A 399 7.83 9.85 5.84
N TYR A 400 8.64 9.34 6.77
CA TYR A 400 10.03 9.71 6.97
C TYR A 400 10.89 8.43 6.88
N PRO A 401 11.74 8.28 5.85
CA PRO A 401 12.71 7.19 5.80
C PRO A 401 13.54 7.15 7.07
N PHE A 402 13.75 5.95 7.61
CA PHE A 402 14.53 5.79 8.82
C PHE A 402 15.95 6.34 8.59
N PRO A 403 16.41 7.31 9.41
CA PRO A 403 17.70 7.95 9.24
C PRO A 403 18.88 6.97 9.23
N ILE A 404 19.86 7.22 8.37
CA ILE A 404 21.07 6.38 8.29
C ILE A 404 22.07 6.74 9.40
N ASN A 405 21.96 7.95 9.95
CA ASN A 405 22.86 8.49 10.97
C ASN A 405 22.16 9.47 11.91
N ARG A 406 22.84 9.81 13.01
CA ARG A 406 22.36 10.74 14.04
C ARG A 406 21.97 12.13 13.51
N GLN A 407 22.72 12.68 12.55
CA GLN A 407 22.42 14.01 12.01
C GLN A 407 21.08 14.04 11.25
N GLU A 408 20.83 13.02 10.42
CA GLU A 408 19.55 12.87 9.71
C GLU A 408 18.39 12.62 10.68
N MET A 409 18.64 11.88 11.76
CA MET A 409 17.67 11.67 12.84
C MET A 409 17.34 12.98 13.54
N ASP A 410 18.35 13.76 13.93
CA ASP A 410 18.16 15.06 14.56
C ASP A 410 17.33 16.00 13.67
N ALA A 411 17.61 16.06 12.37
CA ALA A 411 16.84 16.87 11.43
C ALA A 411 15.37 16.43 11.31
N THR A 412 15.15 15.11 11.28
CA THR A 412 13.81 14.52 11.21
C THR A 412 13.01 14.81 12.48
N LEU A 413 13.62 14.55 13.64
CA LEU A 413 13.00 14.79 14.94
C LEU A 413 12.77 16.28 15.19
N ASP A 414 13.72 17.16 14.87
CA ASP A 414 13.53 18.61 14.98
C ASP A 414 12.31 19.10 14.19
N THR A 415 12.08 18.52 12.99
CA THR A 415 10.90 18.83 12.17
C THR A 415 9.61 18.43 12.87
N LEU A 416 9.57 17.24 13.46
CA LEU A 416 8.40 16.72 14.18
C LEU A 416 8.14 17.48 15.49
N LEU A 417 9.19 17.72 16.27
CA LEU A 417 9.13 18.36 17.59
C LEU A 417 8.79 19.85 17.52
N ARG A 418 9.18 20.53 16.44
CA ARG A 418 8.80 21.93 16.20
C ARG A 418 7.41 22.07 15.56
N SER A 419 6.81 20.97 15.11
CA SER A 419 5.47 20.99 14.54
C SER A 419 4.44 21.26 15.65
N TRP A 420 3.47 22.13 15.36
CA TRP A 420 2.32 22.38 16.24
C TRP A 420 1.19 21.37 15.98
N SER A 421 1.47 20.33 15.20
CA SER A 421 0.49 19.32 14.79
C SER A 421 0.33 18.27 15.86
N THR A 422 -0.89 17.77 16.02
CA THR A 422 -1.16 16.58 16.83
C THR A 422 -1.15 15.35 15.93
N PHE A 423 -0.51 14.29 16.41
CA PHE A 423 -0.45 13.01 15.71
C PHE A 423 -1.24 11.97 16.49
N ALA A 424 -2.07 11.21 15.79
CA ALA A 424 -2.86 10.15 16.37
C ALA A 424 -1.98 8.92 16.65
N ASP A 425 -2.31 8.19 17.71
CA ASP A 425 -1.73 6.89 17.98
C ASP A 425 -2.47 5.83 17.18
N TYR A 426 -1.75 5.08 16.35
CA TYR A 426 -2.32 4.03 15.50
C TYR A 426 -2.98 2.92 16.34
N LYS A 427 -2.49 2.67 17.57
CA LYS A 427 -3.13 1.74 18.53
C LYS A 427 -4.55 2.12 18.93
N ASN A 428 -4.97 3.36 18.70
CA ASN A 428 -6.33 3.79 19.03
C ASN A 428 -7.36 3.35 17.99
N GLU A 429 -6.94 3.01 16.78
CA GLU A 429 -7.83 2.41 15.78
C GLU A 429 -8.03 0.92 16.04
N GLU A 430 -9.03 0.36 15.37
CA GLU A 430 -9.27 -1.09 15.35
C GLU A 430 -8.37 -1.75 14.32
N HIS A 431 -7.56 -2.70 14.78
CA HIS A 431 -6.64 -3.47 13.96
C HIS A 431 -6.69 -4.95 14.36
N SER A 432 -6.58 -5.81 13.36
CA SER A 432 -6.52 -7.25 13.50
C SER A 432 -5.58 -7.85 12.47
N VAL A 433 -4.65 -8.65 12.97
CA VAL A 433 -3.74 -9.47 12.17
C VAL A 433 -3.93 -10.92 12.61
N ARG A 434 -4.23 -11.82 11.67
CA ARG A 434 -4.60 -13.21 11.98
C ARG A 434 -3.75 -14.21 11.22
N THR A 435 -2.95 -14.97 11.94
CA THR A 435 -2.30 -16.19 11.44
C THR A 435 -3.13 -17.41 11.82
N GLU A 436 -2.67 -18.61 11.45
CA GLU A 436 -3.30 -19.86 11.92
C GLU A 436 -3.12 -20.07 13.44
N LYS A 437 -2.08 -19.48 14.04
CA LYS A 437 -1.75 -19.68 15.46
C LYS A 437 -2.15 -18.51 16.36
N ASN A 438 -2.12 -17.29 15.83
CA ASN A 438 -2.24 -16.08 16.61
C ASN A 438 -3.25 -15.10 16.01
N GLU A 439 -4.02 -14.48 16.90
CA GLU A 439 -4.79 -13.27 16.63
C GLU A 439 -4.15 -12.10 17.40
N LEU A 440 -3.69 -11.10 16.66
CA LEU A 440 -2.96 -9.94 17.16
C LEU A 440 -3.85 -8.72 16.92
N THR A 441 -4.26 -8.03 17.98
CA THR A 441 -5.27 -6.96 17.86
C THR A 441 -4.89 -5.69 18.59
N SER A 442 -5.46 -4.59 18.10
CA SER A 442 -5.49 -3.33 18.84
C SER A 442 -6.88 -2.72 18.81
N HIS A 443 -7.29 -2.16 19.94
CA HIS A 443 -8.53 -1.41 20.07
C HIS A 443 -8.44 -0.47 21.29
N ARG A 444 -8.76 0.81 21.08
CA ARG A 444 -8.73 1.86 22.12
C ARG A 444 -7.39 1.98 22.86
N GLY A 445 -6.28 1.79 22.14
CA GLY A 445 -4.93 1.94 22.68
C GLY A 445 -4.40 0.69 23.37
N HIS A 446 -5.21 -0.36 23.51
CA HIS A 446 -4.79 -1.64 24.10
C HIS A 446 -4.30 -2.59 23.00
N LEU A 447 -3.25 -3.34 23.31
CA LEU A 447 -2.70 -4.40 22.46
C LEU A 447 -3.03 -5.77 23.08
N GLN A 448 -3.39 -6.73 22.24
CA GLN A 448 -3.73 -8.08 22.69
C GLN A 448 -3.15 -9.15 21.76
N ILE A 449 -2.83 -10.30 22.36
CA ILE A 449 -2.48 -11.54 21.67
C ILE A 449 -3.47 -12.61 22.12
N ASN A 450 -4.21 -13.20 21.17
CA ASN A 450 -5.23 -14.22 21.42
C ASN A 450 -6.26 -13.78 22.49
N GLY A 451 -6.65 -12.49 22.42
CA GLY A 451 -7.59 -11.86 23.36
C GLY A 451 -7.00 -11.53 24.75
N GLN A 452 -5.74 -11.88 25.02
CA GLN A 452 -5.08 -11.53 26.27
C GLN A 452 -4.33 -10.20 26.12
N PRO A 453 -4.55 -9.22 27.02
CA PRO A 453 -3.81 -7.96 26.99
C PRO A 453 -2.33 -8.20 27.28
N ILE A 454 -1.46 -7.52 26.52
CA ILE A 454 -0.03 -7.55 26.78
C ILE A 454 0.37 -6.40 27.71
N ALA A 455 1.29 -6.68 28.63
CA ALA A 455 1.93 -5.65 29.43
C ALA A 455 3.10 -5.06 28.63
N LEU A 456 3.08 -3.74 28.41
CA LEU A 456 4.19 -3.06 27.75
C LEU A 456 5.38 -2.98 28.71
N ASN A 457 6.31 -3.93 28.59
CA ASN A 457 7.59 -3.91 29.31
C ASN A 457 8.61 -3.10 28.51
N ASN A 458 9.39 -2.27 29.22
CA ASN A 458 10.41 -1.38 28.65
C ASN A 458 11.86 -1.82 28.95
N THR A 459 12.05 -3.02 29.52
CA THR A 459 13.38 -3.55 29.81
C THR A 459 13.89 -4.29 28.57
N ILE A 460 14.94 -3.76 27.93
CA ILE A 460 15.63 -4.43 26.82
C ILE A 460 16.47 -5.56 27.40
N ALA A 461 16.27 -6.79 26.93
CA ALA A 461 17.15 -7.90 27.32
C ALA A 461 18.53 -7.75 26.64
N GLU A 462 19.60 -7.85 27.42
CA GLU A 462 20.97 -7.89 26.88
C GLU A 462 21.20 -9.25 26.22
N ILE A 463 21.33 -9.27 24.89
CA ILE A 463 21.59 -10.49 24.12
C ILE A 463 23.10 -10.64 23.94
N ASP A 464 23.67 -11.64 24.62
CA ASP A 464 25.09 -11.97 24.55
C ASP A 464 25.53 -12.21 23.09
N SER A 465 26.65 -11.60 22.71
CA SER A 465 27.26 -11.75 21.39
C SER A 465 27.88 -13.13 21.16
N ASP A 466 28.12 -13.90 22.23
CA ASP A 466 28.78 -15.20 22.18
C ASP A 466 27.82 -16.31 21.69
N HIS A 467 27.38 -16.20 20.44
CA HIS A 467 26.84 -17.35 19.75
C HIS A 467 27.97 -18.32 19.45
N THR A 468 28.03 -19.39 20.23
CA THR A 468 28.67 -20.62 19.78
C THR A 468 27.91 -21.06 18.54
N TYR A 469 28.50 -20.84 17.37
CA TYR A 469 28.03 -21.44 16.14
C TYR A 469 27.95 -22.94 16.40
N VAL A 470 26.73 -23.46 16.57
CA VAL A 470 26.48 -24.82 16.14
C VAL A 470 26.65 -24.72 14.64
N GLN A 471 27.87 -24.98 14.16
CA GLN A 471 28.08 -25.30 12.76
C GLN A 471 27.02 -26.36 12.49
N GLU A 472 25.99 -26.00 11.72
CA GLU A 472 25.22 -27.01 11.01
C GLU A 472 26.28 -27.93 10.44
N VAL A 473 26.27 -29.19 10.89
CA VAL A 473 27.17 -30.24 10.41
C VAL A 473 27.33 -29.97 8.94
N LYS A 474 28.54 -29.58 8.50
CA LYS A 474 28.83 -29.30 7.10
C LYS A 474 28.21 -30.45 6.34
N LYS A 475 27.01 -30.24 5.78
CA LYS A 475 26.42 -31.16 4.82
C LYS A 475 27.29 -30.91 3.63
N SER A 476 28.35 -31.70 3.63
CA SER A 476 29.46 -31.55 2.74
C SER A 476 28.89 -31.74 1.36
N PHE A 477 28.71 -30.61 0.66
CA PHE A 477 28.44 -30.55 -0.76
C PHE A 477 29.46 -31.38 -1.57
N THR A 478 30.54 -31.87 -0.96
CA THR A 478 31.45 -32.88 -1.54
C THR A 478 30.76 -34.18 -1.93
N THR A 479 29.64 -34.62 -1.32
CA THR A 479 28.99 -35.87 -1.76
C THR A 479 28.13 -35.68 -3.01
N LEU A 480 27.49 -34.52 -3.18
CA LEU A 480 26.73 -34.22 -4.40
C LEU A 480 27.64 -33.72 -5.55
N PHE A 481 28.69 -32.95 -5.25
CA PHE A 481 29.65 -32.49 -6.26
C PHE A 481 30.72 -33.52 -6.62
N SER A 482 31.09 -34.49 -5.78
CA SER A 482 32.06 -35.53 -6.20
C SER A 482 31.47 -36.55 -7.16
N VAL A 483 30.15 -36.81 -7.07
CA VAL A 483 29.45 -37.69 -8.02
C VAL A 483 29.25 -36.99 -9.36
N GLN A 484 28.88 -35.69 -9.35
CA GLN A 484 28.71 -34.92 -10.59
C GLN A 484 30.06 -34.61 -11.27
N ASN A 485 31.09 -34.25 -10.50
CA ASN A 485 32.41 -33.94 -11.04
C ASN A 485 33.14 -35.19 -11.58
N ASN A 486 32.95 -36.38 -10.98
CA ASN A 486 33.49 -37.62 -11.55
C ASN A 486 32.85 -38.00 -12.89
N ILE A 487 31.53 -37.79 -13.07
CA ILE A 487 30.87 -38.08 -14.36
C ILE A 487 31.42 -37.16 -15.46
N PHE A 488 31.57 -35.86 -15.17
CA PHE A 488 32.16 -34.91 -16.13
C PHE A 488 33.64 -35.22 -16.42
N ILE A 489 34.43 -35.56 -15.41
CA ILE A 489 35.85 -35.94 -15.60
C ILE A 489 35.96 -37.21 -16.44
N VAL A 490 35.16 -38.25 -16.15
CA VAL A 490 35.15 -39.50 -16.95
C VAL A 490 34.73 -39.20 -18.39
N LEU A 491 33.74 -38.34 -18.60
CA LEU A 491 33.27 -37.97 -19.94
C LEU A 491 34.33 -37.19 -20.72
N ILE A 492 35.02 -36.23 -20.09
CA ILE A 492 36.11 -35.45 -20.69
C ILE A 492 37.32 -36.33 -21.01
N VAL A 493 37.72 -37.22 -20.09
CA VAL A 493 38.82 -38.17 -20.32
C VAL A 493 38.48 -39.12 -21.46
N THR A 494 37.25 -39.64 -21.51
CA THR A 494 36.80 -40.53 -22.59
C THR A 494 36.79 -39.83 -23.94
N THR A 495 36.30 -38.58 -24.01
CA THR A 495 36.33 -37.79 -25.25
C THR A 495 37.75 -37.46 -25.69
N LEU A 496 38.65 -37.10 -24.76
CA LEU A 496 40.07 -36.90 -25.07
C LEU A 496 40.75 -38.16 -25.60
N LEU A 497 40.45 -39.33 -25.02
CA LEU A 497 41.01 -40.61 -25.46
C LEU A 497 40.53 -40.98 -26.87
N ILE A 498 39.25 -40.76 -27.17
CA ILE A 498 38.69 -40.92 -28.52
C ILE A 498 39.37 -39.95 -29.50
N PHE A 499 39.56 -38.69 -29.13
CA PHE A 499 40.28 -37.72 -29.95
C PHE A 499 41.75 -38.14 -30.20
N MET A 500 42.42 -38.70 -29.19
CA MET A 500 43.78 -39.19 -29.32
C MET A 500 43.87 -40.38 -30.29
N VAL A 501 42.90 -41.30 -30.23
CA VAL A 501 42.79 -42.42 -31.19
C VAL A 501 42.55 -41.89 -32.61
N PHE A 502 41.67 -40.91 -32.79
CA PHE A 502 41.45 -40.28 -34.10
C PHE A 502 42.70 -39.56 -34.60
N LEU A 503 43.47 -38.89 -33.73
CA LEU A 503 44.74 -38.28 -34.08
C LEU A 503 45.78 -39.32 -34.51
N ILE A 504 45.86 -40.47 -33.82
CA ILE A 504 46.78 -41.55 -34.19
C ILE A 504 46.38 -42.17 -35.52
N ILE A 505 45.09 -42.44 -35.75
CA ILE A 505 44.58 -42.96 -37.02
C ILE A 505 44.83 -41.93 -38.14
N GLY A 506 44.53 -40.66 -37.90
CA GLY A 506 44.77 -39.55 -38.81
C GLY A 506 46.26 -39.40 -39.15
N TYR A 507 47.14 -39.45 -38.15
CA TYR A 507 48.59 -39.42 -38.34
C TYR A 507 49.09 -40.63 -39.12
N ARG A 508 48.55 -41.84 -38.86
CA ARG A 508 48.93 -43.06 -39.56
C ARG A 508 48.44 -43.06 -41.02
N LEU A 509 47.24 -42.53 -41.28
CA LEU A 509 46.71 -42.32 -42.64
C LEU A 509 47.47 -41.22 -43.39
N TYR A 510 47.80 -40.11 -42.73
CA TYR A 510 48.63 -39.03 -43.25
C TYR A 510 50.01 -39.57 -43.65
N LYS A 511 50.67 -40.32 -42.76
CA LYS A 511 51.95 -40.98 -43.06
C LYS A 511 51.80 -41.95 -44.25
N ARG A 512 50.77 -42.81 -44.28
CA ARG A 512 50.53 -43.73 -45.42
C ARG A 512 50.33 -43.01 -46.76
N LYS A 513 49.71 -41.83 -46.76
CA LYS A 513 49.47 -41.03 -47.97
C LYS A 513 50.76 -40.41 -48.53
N PHE A 514 51.73 -40.08 -47.68
CA PHE A 514 52.99 -39.43 -48.10
C PHE A 514 54.21 -40.37 -48.14
N THR A 515 54.16 -41.58 -47.58
CA THR A 515 55.26 -42.57 -47.71
C THR A 515 55.10 -43.53 -48.90
N HIS A 516 54.05 -43.36 -49.73
CA HIS A 516 53.89 -44.07 -51.01
C HIS A 516 54.05 -43.15 -52.24
N GLN A 517 54.71 -42.01 -52.06
CA GLN A 517 55.08 -41.10 -53.15
C GLN A 517 56.61 -40.89 -53.25
N GLU A 518 57.38 -41.90 -52.85
CA GLU A 518 58.80 -42.10 -53.21
C GLU A 518 59.02 -43.57 -53.62
N ARG A 519 58.26 -44.02 -54.62
CA ARG A 519 58.67 -45.12 -55.52
C ARG A 519 57.85 -45.12 -56.80
N SER A 520 57.88 -43.99 -57.52
CA SER A 520 57.85 -43.91 -58.99
C SER A 520 57.92 -42.44 -59.44
N LEU A 521 59.10 -41.84 -59.24
CA LEU A 521 59.91 -41.15 -60.27
C LEU A 521 61.12 -40.52 -59.60
#